data_AF-A0A1U8M9D4-F1
#
_entry.id   AF-A0A1U8M9D4-F1
#
_cell.length_a   1.000
_cell.length_b   1.000
_cell.length_c   1.000
_cell.angle_alpha   90.00
_cell.angle_beta   90.00
_cell.angle_gamma   90.00
#
_symmetry.space_group_name_H-M   'P 1'
#
loop_
_entity.id
_entity.type
_entity.pdbx_description
1 polymer ?
#
loop_
_entity_poly.entity_id
_entity_poly.type
_entity_poly.pdbx_seq_one_letter_code
_entity_poly.pdbx_strand_id
1 'polypeptide(L)'
;MINAMRPKIRPQPQFKSLIQTKLKSISETPPAYEIPGGGEGSSSVYSLQQQLRRTFSLGANVFTATSLPGNTTLFHSGSLHCRNCRNKPKIEVSTALKTLFGKQSITFFVVFLSCLLVSKAEKVDVGVEGPTSIAQTGEDFICVTLDWWPTNKCDYDQCPWGPAGLFNLDLKNKILENAVKAFNPLRIRVGGSLQDQVVYNVRNNVENCQPFQKQDKDFLFGFSIGCLDMKRWDELNEFFNQTRAKVTFGLNALIGRKESEIEKTLWVGDWYSHNARDLMSYTISKGYKIDSYELGNELCGSGVSAKIEAKQYAKDMATLKNLVKEMYPNPKTQPKVLGPGGFYDKKWFDTFLDASGHDVIDGVTHHIYNLGPGNNPDVVHRVQDPFFLTQIAQTFKDVSNAIDKFAPWSGAWVSESGGAYNSGGQLVSYTFAFGFWYLDQLGMTSIYNHKVYCRQALTGGNYALLNTTTFIPNPDYYGALLWHKVMGSKVLSVTHKGSPYLRVYSHCAKKEPGISFVFINLSKNTSFEIDLFHDLNLNEREEYHLTPKDGNILSSVVLLNGTPLELSDSLEIPNLKPKLVDGLKPISIAAHSIAFVTIRDFNAPACS
;
A
#
# COMPACT_ATOMS: atom_id res chain seq x y z
N MET A 1 54.36 47.03 -31.84
CA MET A 1 55.47 46.67 -30.93
C MET A 1 54.88 45.95 -29.72
N ILE A 2 55.56 44.88 -29.31
CA ILE A 2 55.43 44.12 -28.05
C ILE A 2 54.41 42.96 -28.02
N ASN A 3 55.02 41.76 -27.96
CA ASN A 3 54.52 40.45 -27.56
C ASN A 3 53.93 40.42 -26.13
N ALA A 4 52.93 39.57 -25.88
CA ALA A 4 52.82 38.80 -24.63
C ALA A 4 51.85 37.60 -24.74
N MET A 5 52.45 36.40 -24.75
CA MET A 5 52.10 35.12 -24.10
C MET A 5 50.63 34.64 -23.95
N ARG A 6 50.39 33.43 -24.49
CA ARG A 6 49.34 32.46 -24.07
C ARG A 6 49.83 31.57 -22.93
N PRO A 7 48.93 31.09 -22.05
CA PRO A 7 49.05 29.77 -21.42
C PRO A 7 48.02 28.76 -21.98
N LYS A 8 48.47 27.51 -22.13
CA LYS A 8 47.69 26.32 -22.52
C LYS A 8 46.93 25.75 -21.31
N ILE A 9 45.68 25.33 -21.49
CA ILE A 9 44.94 24.47 -20.55
C ILE A 9 44.70 23.10 -21.21
N ARG A 10 45.12 22.01 -20.54
CA ARG A 10 44.85 20.60 -20.88
C ARG A 10 43.64 20.10 -20.09
N PRO A 11 42.75 19.26 -20.65
CA PRO A 11 41.82 18.45 -19.87
C PRO A 11 42.45 17.14 -19.37
N GLN A 12 42.06 16.71 -18.16
CA GLN A 12 42.62 15.61 -17.36
C GLN A 12 42.15 14.18 -17.75
N PRO A 13 42.89 13.11 -17.33
CA PRO A 13 42.68 11.72 -17.75
C PRO A 13 41.71 10.86 -16.89
N GLN A 14 40.94 11.43 -15.96
CA GLN A 14 40.24 10.64 -14.93
C GLN A 14 38.89 10.02 -15.32
N PHE A 15 38.31 10.35 -16.48
CA PHE A 15 36.96 9.86 -16.82
C PHE A 15 36.94 8.48 -17.52
N LYS A 16 38.04 8.09 -18.18
CA LYS A 16 38.14 6.79 -18.86
C LYS A 16 38.47 5.64 -17.91
N SER A 17 39.24 5.87 -16.83
CA SER A 17 39.56 4.79 -15.89
C SER A 17 38.34 4.41 -15.02
N LEU A 18 37.46 5.36 -14.70
CA LEU A 18 36.27 5.10 -13.87
C LEU A 18 35.29 4.11 -14.53
N ILE A 19 35.15 4.16 -15.86
CA ILE A 19 34.24 3.28 -16.61
C ILE A 19 34.84 1.86 -16.75
N GLN A 20 36.15 1.74 -16.97
CA GLN A 20 36.82 0.44 -17.03
C GLN A 20 36.84 -0.27 -15.67
N THR A 21 37.00 0.46 -14.56
CA THR A 21 36.95 -0.13 -13.20
C THR A 21 35.55 -0.64 -12.86
N LYS A 22 34.48 0.05 -13.30
CA LYS A 22 33.08 -0.35 -13.03
C LYS A 22 32.62 -1.55 -13.86
N LEU A 23 33.12 -1.69 -15.09
CA LEU A 23 32.82 -2.86 -15.94
C LEU A 23 33.58 -4.11 -15.48
N LYS A 24 34.76 -3.96 -14.88
CA LYS A 24 35.53 -5.08 -14.32
C LYS A 24 34.97 -5.57 -12.98
N SER A 25 34.42 -4.70 -12.13
CA SER A 25 33.78 -5.12 -10.88
C SER A 25 32.47 -5.91 -11.09
N ILE A 26 31.78 -5.69 -12.21
CA ILE A 26 30.54 -6.41 -12.56
C ILE A 26 30.85 -7.85 -13.06
N SER A 27 32.05 -8.12 -13.60
CA SER A 27 32.42 -9.47 -14.03
C SER A 27 33.03 -10.35 -12.93
N GLU A 28 33.47 -9.78 -11.80
CA GLU A 28 34.19 -10.49 -10.73
C GLU A 28 33.31 -10.82 -9.50
N THR A 29 32.08 -10.29 -9.40
CA THR A 29 31.12 -10.66 -8.33
C THR A 29 29.68 -10.73 -8.86
N PRO A 30 29.21 -11.90 -9.32
CA PRO A 30 27.80 -12.10 -9.60
C PRO A 30 27.00 -12.09 -8.28
N PRO A 31 25.80 -11.49 -8.22
CA PRO A 31 24.91 -11.63 -7.08
C PRO A 31 24.56 -13.10 -6.86
N ALA A 32 24.74 -13.57 -5.62
CA ALA A 32 24.38 -14.92 -5.21
C ALA A 32 22.86 -15.10 -5.28
N TYR A 33 22.41 -15.96 -6.19
CA TYR A 33 21.06 -16.51 -6.18
C TYR A 33 21.16 -17.94 -5.64
N GLU A 34 20.63 -18.17 -4.43
CA GLU A 34 20.35 -19.53 -3.99
C GLU A 34 19.10 -20.03 -4.72
N ILE A 35 19.27 -21.06 -5.55
CA ILE A 35 18.18 -21.85 -6.11
C ILE A 35 18.12 -23.14 -5.30
N PRO A 36 17.00 -23.46 -4.60
CA PRO A 36 16.80 -24.78 -4.07
C PRO A 36 16.39 -25.71 -5.22
N GLY A 37 17.19 -26.73 -5.50
CA GLY A 37 16.76 -27.80 -6.40
C GLY A 37 17.86 -28.76 -6.80
N GLY A 38 17.92 -29.93 -6.16
CA GLY A 38 18.42 -31.13 -6.82
C GLY A 38 17.32 -31.69 -7.73
N GLY A 39 17.65 -31.98 -8.99
CA GLY A 39 16.79 -32.75 -9.90
C GLY A 39 16.79 -32.26 -11.35
N GLU A 40 17.74 -32.79 -12.12
CA GLU A 40 17.87 -32.88 -13.59
C GLU A 40 16.90 -32.11 -14.51
N GLY A 41 17.44 -31.08 -15.16
CA GLY A 41 16.82 -30.39 -16.30
C GLY A 41 17.64 -29.22 -16.84
N SER A 42 18.97 -29.36 -16.99
CA SER A 42 19.88 -28.21 -17.24
C SER A 42 20.48 -28.10 -18.65
N SER A 43 20.00 -28.83 -19.66
CA SER A 43 20.56 -28.71 -21.03
C SER A 43 19.95 -27.58 -21.88
N SER A 44 18.79 -27.02 -21.52
CA SER A 44 18.11 -25.98 -22.31
C SER A 44 18.52 -24.54 -21.95
N VAL A 45 18.97 -24.30 -20.73
CA VAL A 45 19.38 -22.96 -20.25
C VAL A 45 20.79 -22.60 -20.73
N TYR A 46 21.67 -23.59 -20.85
CA TYR A 46 23.04 -23.39 -21.33
C TYR A 46 23.09 -23.06 -22.84
N SER A 47 22.18 -23.65 -23.64
CA SER A 47 22.09 -23.37 -25.08
C SER A 47 21.55 -21.96 -25.37
N LEU A 48 20.58 -21.50 -24.57
CA LEU A 48 20.04 -20.14 -24.64
C LEU A 48 21.10 -19.08 -24.32
N GLN A 49 21.95 -19.34 -23.31
CA GLN A 49 23.05 -18.45 -22.94
C GLN A 49 24.17 -18.38 -23.98
N GLN A 50 24.44 -19.47 -24.72
CA GLN A 50 25.39 -19.43 -25.85
C GLN A 50 24.84 -18.68 -27.07
N GLN A 51 23.53 -18.79 -27.36
CA GLN A 51 22.91 -18.03 -28.45
C GLN A 51 22.94 -16.52 -28.17
N LEU A 52 22.66 -16.09 -26.94
CA LEU A 52 22.73 -14.68 -26.55
C LEU A 52 24.17 -14.11 -26.63
N ARG A 53 25.20 -14.92 -26.34
CA ARG A 53 26.61 -14.50 -26.50
C ARG A 53 27.02 -14.30 -27.97
N ARG A 54 26.48 -15.07 -28.91
CA ARG A 54 26.79 -14.90 -30.35
C ARG A 54 26.14 -13.66 -30.95
N THR A 55 24.92 -13.32 -30.55
CA THR A 55 24.19 -12.16 -31.09
C THR A 55 24.82 -10.83 -30.66
N PHE A 56 25.40 -10.76 -29.46
CA PHE A 56 26.07 -9.56 -28.95
C PHE A 56 27.48 -9.32 -29.52
N SER A 57 28.13 -10.34 -30.08
CA SER A 57 29.49 -10.21 -30.64
C SER A 57 29.51 -9.75 -32.10
N LEU A 58 28.41 -9.89 -32.84
CA LEU A 58 28.29 -9.49 -34.26
C LEU A 58 27.83 -8.03 -34.47
N GLY A 59 27.34 -7.34 -33.44
CA GLY A 59 26.87 -5.94 -33.52
C GLY A 59 27.94 -4.87 -33.27
N ALA A 60 29.19 -5.25 -32.98
CA ALA A 60 30.25 -4.32 -32.56
C ALA A 60 31.25 -3.93 -33.67
N ASN A 61 31.02 -4.35 -34.93
CA ASN A 61 31.93 -4.10 -36.06
C ASN A 61 31.26 -3.34 -37.22
N VAL A 62 30.50 -2.27 -36.95
CA VAL A 62 30.28 -1.19 -37.92
C VAL A 62 30.20 0.12 -37.13
N PHE A 63 30.99 1.11 -37.51
CA PHE A 63 31.16 2.48 -36.97
C PHE A 63 32.53 2.77 -36.34
N THR A 64 33.54 2.91 -37.21
CA THR A 64 34.71 3.74 -36.95
C THR A 64 34.35 5.21 -37.21
N ALA A 65 34.39 6.04 -36.17
CA ALA A 65 34.30 7.50 -36.29
C ALA A 65 35.63 8.13 -35.84
N THR A 66 36.27 8.87 -36.74
CA THR A 66 37.41 9.77 -36.43
C THR A 66 36.90 11.06 -35.79
N SER A 67 37.52 11.40 -34.66
CA SER A 67 37.25 12.54 -33.78
C SER A 67 37.67 13.90 -34.34
N LEU A 68 36.94 14.98 -33.98
CA LEU A 68 37.49 16.30 -33.64
C LEU A 68 36.57 17.03 -32.63
N PRO A 69 37.09 17.89 -31.71
CA PRO A 69 36.42 18.24 -30.45
C PRO A 69 35.93 19.71 -30.32
N GLY A 70 34.90 19.91 -29.49
CA GLY A 70 34.67 21.13 -28.68
C GLY A 70 33.53 22.07 -29.14
N ASN A 71 32.43 22.17 -28.38
CA ASN A 71 32.17 23.23 -27.40
C ASN A 71 30.72 23.21 -26.89
N THR A 72 30.56 23.64 -25.64
CA THR A 72 29.33 23.70 -24.86
C THR A 72 28.57 25.03 -25.06
N THR A 73 27.24 24.94 -25.00
CA THR A 73 26.23 25.91 -24.51
C THR A 73 25.84 27.19 -25.28
N LEU A 74 24.50 27.29 -25.42
CA LEU A 74 23.60 28.43 -25.19
C LEU A 74 23.43 29.56 -26.24
N PHE A 75 22.15 29.86 -26.43
CA PHE A 75 21.48 30.83 -27.29
C PHE A 75 22.07 32.25 -27.26
N HIS A 76 22.27 32.86 -28.44
CA HIS A 76 21.56 34.10 -28.82
C HIS A 76 21.80 34.50 -30.29
N SER A 77 20.87 35.29 -30.80
CA SER A 77 20.77 35.83 -32.16
C SER A 77 22.05 36.52 -32.65
N GLY A 78 22.54 36.15 -33.83
CA GLY A 78 23.65 36.84 -34.48
C GLY A 78 23.83 36.41 -35.94
N SER A 79 23.68 37.37 -36.85
CA SER A 79 23.95 37.25 -38.28
C SER A 79 25.44 36.95 -38.53
N LEU A 80 25.75 35.97 -39.38
CA LEU A 80 27.11 35.74 -39.90
C LEU A 80 27.13 35.92 -41.41
N HIS A 81 27.67 37.08 -41.81
CA HIS A 81 28.11 37.40 -43.17
C HIS A 81 29.22 36.44 -43.60
N CYS A 82 29.03 35.75 -44.73
CA CYS A 82 30.09 35.01 -45.41
C CYS A 82 30.88 35.98 -46.29
N ARG A 83 32.12 36.32 -45.91
CA ARG A 83 33.07 36.97 -46.83
C ARG A 83 33.61 35.91 -47.78
N ASN A 84 33.42 36.16 -49.08
CA ASN A 84 33.95 35.42 -50.24
C ASN A 84 33.25 34.13 -50.68
N CYS A 85 31.97 34.22 -51.05
CA CYS A 85 31.39 33.34 -52.06
C CYS A 85 30.61 34.19 -53.08
N ARG A 86 31.25 34.56 -54.19
CA ARG A 86 30.60 35.20 -55.34
C ARG A 86 30.00 34.12 -56.25
N ASN A 87 28.71 34.28 -56.53
CA ASN A 87 27.95 33.82 -57.69
C ASN A 87 27.76 32.31 -57.92
N LYS A 88 26.67 31.76 -57.36
CA LYS A 88 25.59 30.99 -58.04
C LYS A 88 24.46 30.63 -57.03
N PRO A 89 23.19 30.52 -57.46
CA PRO A 89 22.03 30.60 -56.55
C PRO A 89 21.83 29.34 -55.70
N LYS A 90 21.52 29.55 -54.41
CA LYS A 90 21.11 28.52 -53.44
C LYS A 90 19.69 28.04 -53.76
N ILE A 91 19.55 26.74 -53.98
CA ILE A 91 18.26 26.03 -53.95
C ILE A 91 17.98 25.71 -52.47
N GLU A 92 16.97 26.37 -51.89
CA GLU A 92 16.46 26.04 -50.56
C GLU A 92 15.59 24.77 -50.61
N VAL A 93 15.86 23.83 -49.70
CA VAL A 93 15.06 22.61 -49.45
C VAL A 93 13.73 22.95 -48.72
N SER A 94 13.20 24.16 -48.92
CA SER A 94 11.89 24.61 -48.44
C SER A 94 10.77 24.36 -49.48
N THR A 95 11.15 23.94 -50.70
CA THR A 95 10.22 23.81 -51.84
C THR A 95 10.10 22.38 -52.38
N ALA A 96 10.60 21.37 -51.66
CA ALA A 96 10.46 19.96 -52.04
C ALA A 96 9.37 19.20 -51.25
N LEU A 97 8.94 19.72 -50.10
CA LEU A 97 7.88 19.09 -49.29
C LEU A 97 6.48 19.70 -49.50
N LYS A 98 6.39 20.90 -50.10
CA LYS A 98 5.10 21.52 -50.46
C LYS A 98 4.50 20.97 -51.76
N THR A 99 5.28 20.23 -52.54
CA THR A 99 4.90 19.76 -53.89
C THR A 99 4.46 18.30 -53.91
N LEU A 100 4.57 17.56 -52.80
CA LEU A 100 4.16 16.16 -52.72
C LEU A 100 2.86 15.92 -51.94
N PHE A 101 2.41 16.86 -51.10
CA PHE A 101 1.17 16.72 -50.35
C PHE A 101 0.47 18.08 -50.22
N GLY A 102 -0.61 18.27 -50.97
CA GLY A 102 -1.45 19.47 -50.90
C GLY A 102 -2.01 19.69 -49.49
N LYS A 103 -2.39 20.93 -49.15
CA LYS A 103 -2.87 21.32 -47.80
C LYS A 103 -3.99 20.42 -47.25
N GLN A 104 -4.83 19.80 -48.10
CA GLN A 104 -5.83 18.81 -47.68
C GLN A 104 -5.22 17.51 -47.17
N SER A 105 -4.05 17.11 -47.66
CA SER A 105 -3.36 15.89 -47.29
C SER A 105 -2.60 15.99 -45.96
N ILE A 106 -2.19 17.19 -45.54
CA ILE A 106 -1.60 17.41 -44.20
C ILE A 106 -2.70 17.35 -43.13
N THR A 107 -3.87 17.93 -43.38
CA THR A 107 -5.03 17.79 -42.49
C THR A 107 -5.50 16.34 -42.43
N PHE A 108 -5.53 15.63 -43.56
CA PHE A 108 -5.81 14.20 -43.58
C PHE A 108 -4.77 13.39 -42.82
N PHE A 109 -3.47 13.68 -42.96
CA PHE A 109 -2.40 12.96 -42.26
C PHE A 109 -2.39 13.24 -40.75
N VAL A 110 -2.72 14.47 -40.34
CA VAL A 110 -2.89 14.82 -38.91
C VAL A 110 -4.14 14.15 -38.36
N VAL A 111 -5.27 14.12 -39.08
CA VAL A 111 -6.48 13.39 -38.67
C VAL A 111 -6.23 11.88 -38.67
N PHE A 112 -5.45 11.34 -39.61
CA PHE A 112 -5.08 9.93 -39.67
C PHE A 112 -4.11 9.53 -38.54
N LEU A 113 -3.13 10.37 -38.20
CA LEU A 113 -2.28 10.19 -37.01
C LEU A 113 -3.07 10.36 -35.71
N SER A 114 -4.07 11.25 -35.69
CA SER A 114 -4.99 11.42 -34.55
C SER A 114 -5.90 10.19 -34.39
N CYS A 115 -6.34 9.58 -35.50
CA CYS A 115 -7.09 8.32 -35.51
C CYS A 115 -6.23 7.09 -35.19
N LEU A 116 -4.91 7.15 -35.40
CA LEU A 116 -3.96 6.11 -35.00
C LEU A 116 -3.55 6.18 -33.52
N LEU A 117 -3.88 7.27 -32.82
CA LEU A 117 -3.74 7.43 -31.37
C LEU A 117 -5.02 7.07 -30.60
N VAL A 118 -5.98 6.40 -31.23
CA VAL A 118 -7.04 5.72 -30.48
C VAL A 118 -6.39 4.54 -29.76
N SER A 119 -6.15 4.69 -28.46
CA SER A 119 -5.82 3.55 -27.59
C SER A 119 -6.89 2.50 -27.83
N LYS A 120 -6.50 1.41 -28.50
CA LYS A 120 -7.44 0.36 -28.87
C LYS A 120 -7.90 -0.30 -27.58
N ALA A 121 -9.19 -0.17 -27.26
CA ALA A 121 -9.75 -0.84 -26.10
C ALA A 121 -9.68 -2.35 -26.32
N GLU A 122 -9.11 -3.07 -25.36
CA GLU A 122 -9.07 -4.52 -25.37
C GLU A 122 -10.37 -5.03 -24.76
N LYS A 123 -11.09 -5.88 -25.50
CA LYS A 123 -12.32 -6.50 -25.01
C LYS A 123 -11.97 -7.66 -24.09
N VAL A 124 -12.60 -7.71 -22.92
CA VAL A 124 -12.38 -8.75 -21.92
C VAL A 124 -13.72 -9.26 -21.43
N ASP A 125 -13.94 -10.56 -21.59
CA ASP A 125 -15.10 -11.21 -21.01
C ASP A 125 -14.79 -11.60 -19.56
N VAL A 126 -15.66 -11.21 -18.64
CA VAL A 126 -15.56 -11.47 -17.20
C VAL A 126 -16.72 -12.35 -16.76
N GLY A 127 -16.40 -13.51 -16.19
CA GLY A 127 -17.36 -14.45 -15.61
C GLY A 127 -17.37 -14.38 -14.09
N VAL A 128 -18.55 -14.55 -13.49
CA VAL A 128 -18.74 -14.61 -12.03
C VAL A 128 -19.49 -15.87 -11.63
N GLU A 129 -19.00 -16.55 -10.59
CA GLU A 129 -19.69 -17.70 -10.00
C GLU A 129 -20.73 -17.23 -8.98
N GLY A 130 -21.94 -16.91 -9.45
CA GLY A 130 -23.05 -16.42 -8.64
C GLY A 130 -23.70 -17.40 -7.64
N PRO A 131 -23.65 -18.74 -7.80
CA PRO A 131 -24.34 -19.67 -6.88
C PRO A 131 -23.77 -19.74 -5.46
N THR A 132 -22.47 -19.50 -5.27
CA THR A 132 -21.79 -19.69 -3.98
C THR A 132 -20.77 -18.60 -3.71
N SER A 133 -20.64 -18.16 -2.45
CA SER A 133 -19.52 -17.32 -2.03
C SER A 133 -18.28 -18.17 -1.75
N ILE A 134 -17.11 -17.72 -2.19
CA ILE A 134 -15.82 -18.40 -1.94
C ILE A 134 -15.20 -18.01 -0.58
N ALA A 135 -15.60 -16.88 -0.03
CA ALA A 135 -15.11 -16.36 1.24
C ALA A 135 -16.10 -15.35 1.83
N GLN A 136 -15.89 -14.96 3.09
CA GLN A 136 -16.69 -13.93 3.75
C GLN A 136 -15.81 -13.02 4.61
N THR A 137 -15.71 -11.74 4.24
CA THR A 137 -15.03 -10.73 5.04
C THR A 137 -15.90 -10.29 6.23
N GLY A 138 -15.33 -9.53 7.17
CA GLY A 138 -16.10 -8.88 8.23
C GLY A 138 -16.91 -7.69 7.68
N GLU A 139 -18.00 -7.33 8.35
CA GLU A 139 -18.81 -6.16 7.97
C GLU A 139 -18.01 -4.84 7.98
N ASP A 140 -17.04 -4.74 8.91
CA ASP A 140 -16.06 -3.66 9.00
C ASP A 140 -14.70 -4.08 8.43
N PHE A 141 -14.69 -4.67 7.22
CA PHE A 141 -13.48 -5.15 6.57
C PHE A 141 -12.41 -4.06 6.42
N ILE A 142 -12.84 -2.84 6.08
CA ILE A 142 -11.95 -1.67 6.00
C ILE A 142 -11.59 -1.20 7.40
N CYS A 143 -10.30 -1.20 7.69
CA CYS A 143 -9.70 -0.72 8.92
C CYS A 143 -8.56 0.25 8.61
N VAL A 144 -8.21 1.08 9.58
CA VAL A 144 -7.04 1.97 9.54
C VAL A 144 -6.29 1.87 10.87
N THR A 145 -5.04 2.29 10.88
CA THR A 145 -4.26 2.40 12.12
C THR A 145 -4.09 3.85 12.59
N LEU A 146 -3.88 4.00 13.90
CA LEU A 146 -3.29 5.20 14.51
C LEU A 146 -2.03 4.77 15.28
N ASP A 147 -0.94 5.50 15.08
CA ASP A 147 0.39 5.12 15.57
C ASP A 147 0.90 6.02 16.70
N TRP A 148 1.87 5.52 17.44
CA TRP A 148 2.54 6.17 18.56
C TRP A 148 3.70 7.10 18.16
N TRP A 149 4.18 7.04 16.90
CA TRP A 149 5.39 7.76 16.49
C TRP A 149 5.37 9.27 16.82
N PRO A 150 6.41 9.80 17.49
CA PRO A 150 6.53 11.23 17.78
C PRO A 150 6.99 12.02 16.54
N THR A 151 6.91 13.35 16.64
CA THR A 151 7.25 14.31 15.57
C THR A 151 8.69 14.17 15.05
N ASN A 152 9.61 13.69 15.88
CA ASN A 152 11.03 13.51 15.59
C ASN A 152 11.40 12.08 15.15
N LYS A 153 10.40 11.24 14.83
CA LYS A 153 10.61 10.00 14.07
C LYS A 153 10.97 10.35 12.64
N CYS A 154 12.18 9.99 12.24
CA CYS A 154 12.70 10.27 10.92
C CYS A 154 13.24 8.99 10.26
N ASP A 155 13.02 8.89 8.96
CA ASP A 155 13.60 7.87 8.08
C ASP A 155 14.18 8.62 6.88
N TYR A 156 15.35 8.24 6.38
CA TYR A 156 15.87 8.78 5.11
C TYR A 156 15.87 10.32 5.03
N ASP A 157 16.33 10.99 6.10
CA ASP A 157 16.41 12.45 6.22
C ASP A 157 15.07 13.22 6.16
N GLN A 158 13.94 12.53 6.37
CA GLN A 158 12.60 13.12 6.49
C GLN A 158 11.92 12.66 7.78
N CYS A 159 11.04 13.50 8.35
CA CYS A 159 10.26 13.19 9.54
C CYS A 159 8.76 13.30 9.23
N PRO A 160 8.18 12.36 8.45
CA PRO A 160 6.86 12.51 7.82
C PRO A 160 5.68 12.32 8.78
N TRP A 161 5.94 12.16 10.09
CA TRP A 161 4.92 11.91 11.10
C TRP A 161 4.29 13.20 11.64
N GLY A 162 5.04 14.30 11.71
CA GLY A 162 4.52 15.55 12.29
C GLY A 162 3.84 15.31 13.64
N PRO A 163 2.76 16.04 13.98
CA PRO A 163 2.01 15.81 15.21
C PRO A 163 0.99 14.66 15.12
N ALA A 164 1.08 13.76 14.14
CA ALA A 164 0.03 12.75 13.90
C ALA A 164 0.02 11.58 14.89
N GLY A 165 1.09 11.42 15.70
CA GLY A 165 1.16 10.37 16.71
C GLY A 165 0.12 10.51 17.82
N LEU A 166 -0.25 9.39 18.44
CA LEU A 166 -1.31 9.31 19.45
C LEU A 166 -1.18 10.31 20.61
N PHE A 167 0.03 10.73 20.99
CA PHE A 167 0.24 11.75 22.02
C PHE A 167 -0.11 13.18 21.59
N ASN A 168 -0.01 13.48 20.30
CA ASN A 168 -0.05 14.86 19.79
C ASN A 168 -1.19 15.12 18.78
N LEU A 169 -1.83 14.06 18.26
CA LEU A 169 -2.88 14.15 17.25
C LEU A 169 -3.98 15.13 17.67
N ASP A 170 -4.34 16.06 16.78
CA ASP A 170 -5.45 17.00 17.00
C ASP A 170 -6.79 16.30 16.78
N LEU A 171 -7.31 15.71 17.86
CA LEU A 171 -8.57 14.99 17.88
C LEU A 171 -9.80 15.90 17.75
N LYS A 172 -9.64 17.23 17.79
CA LYS A 172 -10.72 18.21 17.61
C LYS A 172 -10.82 18.68 16.15
N ASN A 173 -9.91 18.25 15.29
CA ASN A 173 -9.90 18.62 13.89
C ASN A 173 -11.15 18.08 13.16
N LYS A 174 -11.91 18.98 12.52
CA LYS A 174 -13.17 18.64 11.87
C LYS A 174 -13.01 17.76 10.64
N ILE A 175 -11.93 17.91 9.88
CA ILE A 175 -11.67 17.07 8.70
C ILE A 175 -11.37 15.64 9.15
N LEU A 176 -10.55 15.46 10.20
CA LEU A 176 -10.28 14.14 10.79
C LEU A 176 -11.57 13.47 11.28
N GLU A 177 -12.40 14.20 12.04
CA GLU A 177 -13.68 13.72 12.55
C GLU A 177 -14.62 13.29 11.41
N ASN A 178 -14.77 14.13 10.38
CA ASN A 178 -15.63 13.88 9.24
C ASN A 178 -15.11 12.73 8.37
N ALA A 179 -13.79 12.59 8.24
CA ALA A 179 -13.18 11.47 7.53
C ALA A 179 -13.52 10.12 8.18
N VAL A 180 -13.44 10.01 9.51
CA VAL A 180 -13.81 8.77 10.20
C VAL A 180 -15.33 8.52 10.13
N LYS A 181 -16.14 9.57 10.31
CA LYS A 181 -17.61 9.48 10.25
C LYS A 181 -18.14 9.06 8.88
N ALA A 182 -17.42 9.32 7.79
CA ALA A 182 -17.85 8.98 6.44
C ALA A 182 -18.02 7.46 6.22
N PHE A 183 -17.31 6.62 6.98
CA PHE A 183 -17.45 5.16 6.93
C PHE A 183 -18.67 4.68 7.72
N ASN A 184 -18.82 5.13 8.97
CA ASN A 184 -19.94 4.79 9.86
C ASN A 184 -20.32 3.29 9.92
N PRO A 185 -19.58 2.47 10.71
CA PRO A 185 -18.39 2.80 11.48
C PRO A 185 -17.08 2.53 10.69
N LEU A 186 -15.99 3.16 11.11
CA LEU A 186 -14.63 2.77 10.72
C LEU A 186 -13.98 1.97 11.85
N ARG A 187 -13.28 0.88 11.53
CA ARG A 187 -12.42 0.19 12.48
C ARG A 187 -11.06 0.89 12.58
N ILE A 188 -10.61 1.17 13.80
CA ILE A 188 -9.33 1.83 14.07
C ILE A 188 -8.49 0.94 14.98
N ARG A 189 -7.31 0.52 14.51
CA ARG A 189 -6.29 -0.20 15.28
C ARG A 189 -5.27 0.80 15.85
N VAL A 190 -5.27 0.95 17.17
CA VAL A 190 -4.37 1.85 17.91
C VAL A 190 -3.15 1.04 18.34
N GLY A 191 -2.00 1.28 17.74
CA GLY A 191 -0.83 0.41 17.91
C GLY A 191 0.42 0.91 17.18
N GLY A 192 1.24 0.00 16.69
CA GLY A 192 2.49 0.29 15.97
C GLY A 192 3.73 0.02 16.82
N SER A 193 4.91 0.23 16.25
CA SER A 193 6.18 -0.27 16.83
C SER A 193 6.46 0.19 18.27
N LEU A 194 6.06 1.42 18.65
CA LEU A 194 6.31 1.93 20.01
C LEU A 194 5.30 1.42 21.05
N GLN A 195 4.25 0.69 20.66
CA GLN A 195 3.26 0.11 21.58
C GLN A 195 3.89 -0.70 22.70
N ASP A 196 4.93 -1.46 22.40
CA ASP A 196 5.66 -2.31 23.34
C ASP A 196 6.62 -1.53 24.27
N GLN A 197 6.58 -0.20 24.20
CA GLN A 197 7.29 0.70 25.10
C GLN A 197 6.36 1.71 25.78
N VAL A 198 5.03 1.51 25.71
CA VAL A 198 4.04 2.34 26.41
C VAL A 198 3.74 1.76 27.79
N VAL A 199 3.76 2.60 28.82
CA VAL A 199 3.20 2.32 30.14
C VAL A 199 1.93 3.15 30.34
N TYR A 200 0.89 2.57 30.92
CA TYR A 200 -0.38 3.25 31.18
C TYR A 200 -0.39 3.83 32.59
N ASN A 201 -0.43 5.16 32.72
CA ASN A 201 -0.40 5.85 34.03
C ASN A 201 -1.78 5.97 34.66
N VAL A 202 -2.34 4.82 35.03
CA VAL A 202 -3.61 4.77 35.75
C VAL A 202 -3.36 5.13 37.22
N ARG A 203 -4.19 6.01 37.79
CA ARG A 203 -4.11 6.47 39.21
C ARG A 203 -2.80 7.18 39.59
N ASN A 204 -2.07 7.75 38.62
CA ASN A 204 -0.78 8.41 38.86
C ASN A 204 0.30 7.47 39.45
N ASN A 205 0.24 6.19 39.09
CA ASN A 205 1.20 5.18 39.56
C ASN A 205 2.59 5.32 38.93
N VAL A 206 2.75 6.14 37.88
CA VAL A 206 4.03 6.43 37.23
C VAL A 206 4.47 7.83 37.59
N GLU A 207 5.53 7.94 38.39
CA GLU A 207 6.19 9.22 38.67
C GLU A 207 6.80 9.76 37.37
N ASN A 208 6.54 11.04 37.06
CA ASN A 208 7.02 11.71 35.85
C ASN A 208 6.59 11.05 34.52
N CYS A 209 5.27 10.93 34.31
CA CYS A 209 4.69 10.43 33.07
C CYS A 209 4.98 11.36 31.88
N GLN A 210 5.87 10.92 30.97
CA GLN A 210 6.29 11.68 29.79
C GLN A 210 5.99 10.92 28.49
N PRO A 211 5.71 11.63 27.37
CA PRO A 211 5.63 11.01 26.05
C PRO A 211 7.02 10.51 25.59
N PHE A 212 7.04 9.76 24.49
CA PHE A 212 8.28 9.28 23.88
C PHE A 212 9.30 10.39 23.62
N GLN A 213 10.53 10.17 24.07
CA GLN A 213 11.67 11.04 23.79
C GLN A 213 12.69 10.28 22.94
N LYS A 214 13.31 10.97 21.98
CA LYS A 214 14.36 10.37 21.15
C LYS A 214 15.59 10.10 22.00
N GLN A 215 16.18 8.92 21.84
CA GLN A 215 17.31 8.44 22.62
C GLN A 215 18.46 7.98 21.71
N ASP A 216 19.59 7.66 22.34
CA ASP A 216 20.75 7.05 21.69
C ASP A 216 20.50 5.57 21.32
N LYS A 217 21.49 4.95 20.65
CA LYS A 217 21.35 3.73 19.83
C LYS A 217 20.96 2.42 20.56
N ASP A 218 20.77 2.44 21.87
CA ASP A 218 20.51 1.23 22.68
C ASP A 218 19.05 1.06 23.10
N PHE A 219 18.19 2.02 22.78
CA PHE A 219 16.75 1.93 23.04
C PHE A 219 16.00 1.29 21.87
N LEU A 220 14.94 0.54 22.14
CA LEU A 220 14.10 -0.04 21.09
C LEU A 220 13.58 1.08 20.18
N PHE A 221 13.86 0.94 18.88
CA PHE A 221 13.57 1.95 17.86
C PHE A 221 14.18 3.34 18.09
N GLY A 222 15.10 3.50 19.05
CA GLY A 222 15.73 4.79 19.39
C GLY A 222 14.85 5.74 20.20
N PHE A 223 13.89 5.22 20.98
CA PHE A 223 12.98 6.02 21.81
C PHE A 223 12.89 5.51 23.25
N SER A 224 12.64 6.41 24.19
CA SER A 224 12.42 6.07 25.60
C SER A 224 11.16 5.22 25.80
N ILE A 225 10.93 4.77 27.02
CA ILE A 225 9.58 4.38 27.44
C ILE A 225 8.67 5.62 27.33
N GLY A 226 7.49 5.43 26.77
CA GLY A 226 6.43 6.43 26.69
C GLY A 226 5.37 6.14 27.74
N CYS A 227 4.70 7.19 28.22
CA CYS A 227 3.71 7.07 29.27
C CYS A 227 2.37 7.66 28.82
N LEU A 228 1.34 6.82 28.70
CA LEU A 228 -0.03 7.25 28.37
C LEU A 228 -0.73 7.73 29.63
N ASP A 229 -0.94 9.04 29.72
CA ASP A 229 -1.77 9.66 30.75
C ASP A 229 -3.27 9.43 30.47
N MET A 230 -4.05 9.23 31.52
CA MET A 230 -5.48 8.93 31.40
C MET A 230 -6.30 10.09 30.84
N LYS A 231 -5.83 11.34 30.97
CA LYS A 231 -6.46 12.47 30.27
C LYS A 231 -6.38 12.29 28.76
N ARG A 232 -5.23 11.85 28.24
CA ARG A 232 -5.07 11.62 26.80
C ARG A 232 -5.88 10.40 26.33
N TRP A 233 -5.98 9.38 27.17
CA TRP A 233 -6.86 8.24 26.92
C TRP A 233 -8.35 8.65 26.86
N ASP A 234 -8.79 9.54 27.74
CA ASP A 234 -10.14 10.11 27.72
C ASP A 234 -10.40 10.87 26.40
N GLU A 235 -9.47 11.72 25.96
CA GLU A 235 -9.57 12.47 24.69
C GLU A 235 -9.69 11.54 23.48
N LEU A 236 -8.89 10.46 23.42
CA LEU A 236 -8.95 9.45 22.36
C LEU A 236 -10.32 8.75 22.33
N ASN A 237 -10.82 8.33 23.50
CA ASN A 237 -12.12 7.65 23.58
C ASN A 237 -13.31 8.58 23.30
N GLU A 238 -13.21 9.86 23.67
CA GLU A 238 -14.18 10.87 23.27
C GLU A 238 -14.26 10.96 21.73
N PHE A 239 -13.12 11.04 21.05
CA PHE A 239 -13.07 11.01 19.58
C PHE A 239 -13.65 9.71 18.99
N PHE A 240 -13.28 8.55 19.52
CA PHE A 240 -13.80 7.27 19.04
C PHE A 240 -15.31 7.16 19.21
N ASN A 241 -15.85 7.62 20.33
CA ASN A 241 -17.29 7.63 20.59
C ASN A 241 -18.02 8.61 19.68
N GLN A 242 -17.50 9.84 19.53
CA GLN A 242 -18.08 10.87 18.64
C GLN A 242 -18.13 10.43 17.18
N THR A 243 -17.16 9.64 16.73
CA THR A 243 -17.07 9.12 15.36
C THR A 243 -17.72 7.75 15.19
N ARG A 244 -18.14 7.10 16.29
CA ARG A 244 -18.62 5.71 16.34
C ARG A 244 -17.61 4.69 15.81
N ALA A 245 -16.32 4.97 15.97
CA ALA A 245 -15.26 4.08 15.55
C ALA A 245 -15.27 2.77 16.36
N LYS A 246 -14.98 1.64 15.70
CA LYS A 246 -14.74 0.35 16.38
C LYS A 246 -13.25 0.23 16.69
N VAL A 247 -12.90 0.17 17.98
CA VAL A 247 -11.51 0.29 18.42
C VAL A 247 -10.88 -1.08 18.66
N THR A 248 -9.76 -1.33 18.00
CA THR A 248 -8.80 -2.36 18.37
C THR A 248 -7.64 -1.67 19.10
N PHE A 249 -7.39 -1.99 20.37
CA PHE A 249 -6.30 -1.38 21.14
C PHE A 249 -5.15 -2.37 21.35
N GLY A 250 -3.95 -1.98 20.94
CA GLY A 250 -2.75 -2.75 21.12
C GLY A 250 -2.12 -2.57 22.50
N LEU A 251 -1.87 -3.67 23.19
CA LEU A 251 -1.28 -3.74 24.52
C LEU A 251 0.23 -3.95 24.45
N ASN A 252 0.96 -3.35 25.39
CA ASN A 252 2.40 -3.58 25.54
C ASN A 252 2.68 -5.02 26.01
N ALA A 253 3.35 -5.83 25.18
CA ALA A 253 3.71 -7.21 25.48
C ALA A 253 5.11 -7.38 26.12
N LEU A 254 5.95 -6.34 26.07
CA LEU A 254 7.31 -6.36 26.64
C LEU A 254 7.38 -5.91 28.10
N ILE A 255 6.31 -5.33 28.64
CA ILE A 255 6.29 -4.92 30.05
C ILE A 255 6.55 -6.11 30.99
N GLY A 256 7.51 -5.92 31.91
CA GLY A 256 7.94 -6.93 32.88
C GLY A 256 9.01 -7.92 32.37
N ARG A 257 9.34 -7.89 31.08
CA ARG A 257 10.36 -8.75 30.48
C ARG A 257 11.75 -8.11 30.54
N LYS A 258 12.76 -8.92 30.22
CA LYS A 258 14.13 -8.47 29.99
C LYS A 258 14.66 -9.06 28.68
N GLU A 259 15.53 -8.31 28.01
CA GLU A 259 16.30 -8.86 26.91
C GLU A 259 17.19 -10.00 27.42
N SER A 260 17.30 -11.05 26.63
CA SER A 260 18.11 -12.23 26.90
C SER A 260 19.60 -11.88 26.87
N GLU A 261 20.36 -12.38 27.84
CA GLU A 261 21.81 -12.23 27.88
C GLU A 261 22.51 -13.06 26.78
N ILE A 262 21.81 -14.04 26.19
CA ILE A 262 22.38 -15.03 25.26
C ILE A 262 22.08 -14.66 23.80
N GLU A 263 20.94 -14.03 23.55
CA GLU A 263 20.52 -13.64 22.20
C GLU A 263 19.94 -12.22 22.22
N LYS A 264 20.62 -11.29 21.53
CA LYS A 264 20.11 -9.93 21.34
C LYS A 264 18.74 -9.96 20.68
N THR A 265 17.88 -9.00 21.03
CA THR A 265 16.48 -8.86 20.59
C THR A 265 15.52 -9.92 21.11
N LEU A 266 15.98 -11.04 21.70
CA LEU A 266 15.08 -12.00 22.32
C LEU A 266 14.67 -11.51 23.71
N TRP A 267 13.37 -11.41 23.98
CA TRP A 267 12.85 -10.99 25.29
C TRP A 267 12.25 -12.18 26.04
N VAL A 268 12.74 -12.42 27.24
CA VAL A 268 12.38 -13.56 28.09
C VAL A 268 11.65 -13.13 29.37
N GLY A 269 10.96 -14.07 29.98
CA GLY A 269 10.12 -13.84 31.16
C GLY A 269 8.62 -13.91 30.83
N ASP A 270 7.79 -13.77 31.86
CA ASP A 270 6.34 -13.75 31.72
C ASP A 270 5.83 -12.32 31.49
N TRP A 271 4.73 -12.17 30.75
CA TRP A 271 4.10 -10.89 30.54
C TRP A 271 3.49 -10.32 31.84
N TYR A 272 3.83 -9.08 32.18
CA TYR A 272 3.25 -8.39 33.34
C TYR A 272 1.90 -7.73 33.01
N SER A 273 0.82 -8.49 33.18
CA SER A 273 -0.53 -8.08 32.75
C SER A 273 -1.23 -7.02 33.63
N HIS A 274 -0.67 -6.69 34.80
CA HIS A 274 -1.31 -5.75 35.74
C HIS A 274 -1.49 -4.34 35.17
N ASN A 275 -0.53 -3.83 34.39
CA ASN A 275 -0.69 -2.50 33.79
C ASN A 275 -1.83 -2.47 32.76
N ALA A 276 -1.99 -3.54 31.98
CA ALA A 276 -3.14 -3.71 31.07
C ALA A 276 -4.46 -3.85 31.84
N ARG A 277 -4.48 -4.61 32.95
CA ARG A 277 -5.64 -4.71 33.85
C ARG A 277 -6.08 -3.34 34.37
N ASP A 278 -5.14 -2.52 34.82
CA ASP A 278 -5.44 -1.16 35.32
C ASP A 278 -6.07 -0.30 34.21
N LEU A 279 -5.51 -0.35 32.99
CA LEU A 279 -6.07 0.36 31.83
C LEU A 279 -7.49 -0.13 31.49
N MET A 280 -7.71 -1.45 31.45
CA MET A 280 -9.04 -2.04 31.22
C MET A 280 -10.02 -1.60 32.31
N SER A 281 -9.60 -1.63 33.58
CA SER A 281 -10.41 -1.20 34.73
C SER A 281 -10.84 0.26 34.60
N TYR A 282 -9.90 1.14 34.22
CA TYR A 282 -10.19 2.55 33.97
C TYR A 282 -11.12 2.72 32.76
N THR A 283 -10.86 2.01 31.67
CA THR A 283 -11.69 2.05 30.45
C THR A 283 -13.13 1.65 30.74
N ILE A 284 -13.33 0.58 31.52
CA ILE A 284 -14.65 0.10 31.95
C ILE A 284 -15.33 1.13 32.86
N SER A 285 -14.62 1.70 33.83
CA SER A 285 -15.22 2.66 34.78
C SER A 285 -15.70 3.95 34.11
N LYS A 286 -15.07 4.32 32.98
CA LYS A 286 -15.47 5.45 32.13
C LYS A 286 -16.58 5.09 31.13
N GLY A 287 -16.94 3.81 31.02
CA GLY A 287 -17.94 3.32 30.06
C GLY A 287 -17.45 3.27 28.61
N TYR A 288 -16.15 3.42 28.38
CA TYR A 288 -15.55 3.39 27.05
C TYR A 288 -15.66 2.00 26.41
N LYS A 289 -15.71 1.97 25.08
CA LYS A 289 -15.95 0.74 24.30
C LYS A 289 -14.70 0.37 23.51
N ILE A 290 -14.19 -0.83 23.77
CA ILE A 290 -13.12 -1.46 23.01
C ILE A 290 -13.69 -2.72 22.37
N ASP A 291 -13.56 -2.86 21.05
CA ASP A 291 -14.04 -4.02 20.30
C ASP A 291 -13.08 -5.21 20.46
N SER A 292 -11.78 -4.93 20.54
CA SER A 292 -10.76 -5.96 20.66
C SER A 292 -9.45 -5.44 21.24
N TYR A 293 -8.72 -6.31 21.91
CA TYR A 293 -7.34 -6.09 22.35
C TYR A 293 -6.39 -6.93 21.53
N GLU A 294 -5.35 -6.31 20.99
CA GLU A 294 -4.21 -7.01 20.37
C GLU A 294 -3.03 -6.99 21.35
N LEU A 295 -2.31 -8.09 21.52
CA LEU A 295 -1.09 -8.11 22.35
C LEU A 295 0.12 -7.86 21.45
N GLY A 296 1.01 -6.95 21.83
CA GLY A 296 2.30 -6.73 21.15
C GLY A 296 2.26 -6.21 19.71
N ASN A 297 3.43 -5.88 19.17
CA ASN A 297 3.62 -5.48 17.79
C ASN A 297 4.96 -5.99 17.24
N GLU A 298 4.90 -6.85 16.21
CA GLU A 298 6.04 -7.37 15.44
C GLU A 298 7.08 -8.14 16.28
N LEU A 299 6.59 -8.87 17.29
CA LEU A 299 7.39 -9.69 18.19
C LEU A 299 7.47 -11.17 17.77
N CYS A 300 6.81 -11.54 16.66
CA CYS A 300 6.79 -12.91 16.13
C CYS A 300 7.90 -13.17 15.10
N GLY A 301 8.18 -14.44 14.83
CA GLY A 301 9.18 -14.85 13.85
C GLY A 301 10.58 -14.34 14.20
N SER A 302 11.21 -13.62 13.28
CA SER A 302 12.51 -12.98 13.50
C SER A 302 12.45 -11.72 14.38
N GLY A 303 11.25 -11.15 14.57
CA GLY A 303 11.08 -9.82 15.14
C GLY A 303 11.62 -8.69 14.25
N VAL A 304 11.39 -7.44 14.67
CA VAL A 304 11.97 -6.24 14.05
C VAL A 304 13.05 -5.62 14.93
N SER A 305 12.70 -5.21 16.16
CA SER A 305 13.67 -4.78 17.19
C SER A 305 13.64 -5.65 18.45
N ALA A 306 12.58 -6.43 18.61
CA ALA A 306 12.39 -7.39 19.69
C ALA A 306 11.63 -8.60 19.16
N LYS A 307 11.81 -9.75 19.81
CA LYS A 307 11.06 -10.98 19.55
C LYS A 307 10.78 -11.76 20.82
N ILE A 308 9.73 -12.56 20.78
CA ILE A 308 9.34 -13.50 21.83
C ILE A 308 9.17 -14.89 21.19
N GLU A 309 9.57 -15.94 21.91
CA GLU A 309 9.36 -17.31 21.44
C GLU A 309 7.87 -17.66 21.35
N ALA A 310 7.51 -18.39 20.29
CA ALA A 310 6.12 -18.75 19.98
C ALA A 310 5.34 -19.36 21.17
N LYS A 311 5.98 -20.28 21.93
CA LYS A 311 5.33 -20.94 23.07
C LYS A 311 5.12 -20.00 24.26
N GLN A 312 6.07 -19.11 24.52
CA GLN A 312 5.89 -18.09 25.56
C GLN A 312 4.77 -17.14 25.16
N TYR A 313 4.77 -16.67 23.90
CA TYR A 313 3.72 -15.80 23.39
C TYR A 313 2.33 -16.44 23.51
N ALA A 314 2.21 -17.73 23.20
CA ALA A 314 0.97 -18.50 23.40
C ALA A 314 0.47 -18.49 24.86
N LYS A 315 1.38 -18.66 25.83
CA LYS A 315 1.08 -18.54 27.27
C LYS A 315 0.59 -17.13 27.65
N ASP A 316 1.19 -16.10 27.05
CA ASP A 316 0.80 -14.71 27.29
C ASP A 316 -0.59 -14.40 26.72
N MET A 317 -0.91 -14.96 25.54
CA MET A 317 -2.25 -14.87 24.95
C MET A 317 -3.32 -15.53 25.82
N ALA A 318 -3.03 -16.69 26.41
CA ALA A 318 -3.92 -17.32 27.39
C ALA A 318 -4.13 -16.43 28.62
N THR A 319 -3.07 -15.76 29.09
CA THR A 319 -3.15 -14.78 30.19
C THR A 319 -4.05 -13.61 29.81
N LEU A 320 -3.90 -13.04 28.61
CA LEU A 320 -4.75 -11.97 28.11
C LEU A 320 -6.22 -12.42 27.97
N LYS A 321 -6.49 -13.62 27.44
CA LYS A 321 -7.86 -14.15 27.32
C LYS A 321 -8.54 -14.28 28.68
N ASN A 322 -7.82 -14.78 29.68
CA ASN A 322 -8.35 -14.90 31.04
C ASN A 322 -8.62 -13.52 31.65
N LEU A 323 -7.69 -12.57 31.48
CA LEU A 323 -7.88 -11.20 31.93
C LEU A 323 -9.11 -10.55 31.29
N VAL A 324 -9.29 -10.70 29.97
CA VAL A 324 -10.46 -10.15 29.27
C VAL A 324 -11.76 -10.77 29.77
N LYS A 325 -11.82 -12.10 29.99
CA LYS A 325 -13.00 -12.77 30.56
C LYS A 325 -13.33 -12.27 31.96
N GLU A 326 -12.31 -12.04 32.79
CA GLU A 326 -12.47 -11.53 34.15
C GLU A 326 -12.99 -10.07 34.14
N MET A 327 -12.39 -9.21 33.32
CA MET A 327 -12.71 -7.79 33.26
C MET A 327 -14.07 -7.53 32.56
N TYR A 328 -14.46 -8.40 31.62
CA TYR A 328 -15.68 -8.26 30.82
C TYR A 328 -16.53 -9.54 30.90
N PRO A 329 -17.25 -9.77 32.02
CA PRO A 329 -17.92 -11.05 32.29
C PRO A 329 -19.13 -11.33 31.39
N ASN A 330 -19.64 -10.34 30.65
CA ASN A 330 -20.73 -10.55 29.69
C ASN A 330 -20.17 -10.95 28.32
N PRO A 331 -20.36 -12.20 27.86
CA PRO A 331 -19.80 -12.67 26.59
C PRO A 331 -20.28 -11.87 25.37
N LYS A 332 -21.47 -11.24 25.44
CA LYS A 332 -22.03 -10.46 24.32
C LYS A 332 -21.31 -9.13 24.09
N THR A 333 -20.63 -8.61 25.10
CA THR A 333 -19.93 -7.31 25.05
C THR A 333 -18.44 -7.47 25.35
N GLN A 334 -17.96 -8.71 25.43
CA GLN A 334 -16.58 -9.02 25.72
C GLN A 334 -15.70 -8.68 24.51
N PRO A 335 -14.63 -7.89 24.69
CA PRO A 335 -13.68 -7.61 23.61
C PRO A 335 -13.02 -8.89 23.08
N LYS A 336 -12.74 -8.93 21.79
CA LYS A 336 -11.96 -10.00 21.17
C LYS A 336 -10.49 -9.91 21.54
N VAL A 337 -9.80 -11.05 21.56
CA VAL A 337 -8.35 -11.15 21.76
C VAL A 337 -7.66 -11.50 20.45
N LEU A 338 -6.74 -10.63 20.01
CA LEU A 338 -6.05 -10.69 18.72
C LEU A 338 -4.54 -10.81 18.89
N GLY A 339 -3.87 -11.46 17.93
CA GLY A 339 -2.40 -11.56 17.88
C GLY A 339 -1.92 -12.51 16.78
N PRO A 340 -0.61 -12.55 16.48
CA PRO A 340 0.48 -11.89 17.21
C PRO A 340 0.88 -10.49 16.68
N GLY A 341 0.20 -9.97 15.64
CA GLY A 341 0.45 -8.62 15.11
C GLY A 341 1.85 -8.46 14.51
N GLY A 342 2.27 -9.33 13.59
CA GLY A 342 3.57 -9.24 12.92
C GLY A 342 3.67 -10.04 11.62
N PHE A 343 4.88 -10.25 11.09
CA PHE A 343 5.07 -10.92 9.82
C PHE A 343 4.91 -12.44 9.92
N TYR A 344 4.24 -13.04 8.94
CA TYR A 344 4.03 -14.48 8.89
C TYR A 344 5.37 -15.24 8.76
N ASP A 345 5.68 -16.05 9.76
CA ASP A 345 6.72 -17.08 9.72
C ASP A 345 6.06 -18.43 10.01
N LYS A 346 6.12 -19.35 9.05
CA LYS A 346 5.37 -20.61 9.13
C LYS A 346 5.68 -21.39 10.41
N LYS A 347 6.95 -21.55 10.78
CA LYS A 347 7.34 -22.36 11.93
C LYS A 347 6.87 -21.72 13.24
N TRP A 348 7.03 -20.40 13.36
CA TRP A 348 6.61 -19.64 14.51
C TRP A 348 5.09 -19.66 14.66
N PHE A 349 4.33 -19.39 13.58
CA PHE A 349 2.87 -19.38 13.60
C PHE A 349 2.29 -20.76 13.91
N ASP A 350 2.78 -21.82 13.25
CA ASP A 350 2.36 -23.20 13.54
C ASP A 350 2.57 -23.52 15.04
N THR A 351 3.75 -23.20 15.58
CA THR A 351 4.09 -23.46 16.99
C THR A 351 3.23 -22.63 17.95
N PHE A 352 2.99 -21.36 17.61
CA PHE A 352 2.21 -20.42 18.42
C PHE A 352 0.73 -20.84 18.48
N LEU A 353 0.13 -21.16 17.34
CA LEU A 353 -1.28 -21.54 17.27
C LEU A 353 -1.52 -22.89 17.95
N ASP A 354 -0.64 -23.88 17.70
CA ASP A 354 -0.69 -25.19 18.37
C ASP A 354 -0.58 -25.07 19.90
N ALA A 355 0.32 -24.20 20.39
CA ALA A 355 0.53 -24.01 21.82
C ALA A 355 -0.54 -23.14 22.52
N SER A 356 -1.27 -22.29 21.78
CA SER A 356 -2.24 -21.35 22.36
C SER A 356 -3.49 -22.03 22.90
N GLY A 357 -3.88 -23.16 22.30
CA GLY A 357 -5.08 -23.90 22.70
C GLY A 357 -6.40 -23.29 22.22
N HIS A 358 -7.47 -24.05 22.42
CA HIS A 358 -8.82 -23.75 21.89
C HIS A 358 -9.41 -22.45 22.44
N ASP A 359 -10.06 -21.65 21.58
CA ASP A 359 -10.76 -20.39 21.88
C ASP A 359 -9.94 -19.28 22.57
N VAL A 360 -8.60 -19.36 22.56
CA VAL A 360 -7.76 -18.31 23.14
C VAL A 360 -7.67 -17.09 22.22
N ILE A 361 -7.47 -17.32 20.92
CA ILE A 361 -7.26 -16.26 19.92
C ILE A 361 -8.53 -16.12 19.07
N ASP A 362 -9.22 -14.99 19.19
CA ASP A 362 -10.46 -14.69 18.44
C ASP A 362 -10.17 -14.20 17.01
N GLY A 363 -8.97 -13.68 16.75
CA GLY A 363 -8.49 -13.34 15.42
C GLY A 363 -6.96 -13.40 15.32
N VAL A 364 -6.47 -14.14 14.33
CA VAL A 364 -5.04 -14.29 14.06
C VAL A 364 -4.59 -13.15 13.16
N THR A 365 -3.71 -12.29 13.68
CA THR A 365 -3.30 -11.05 13.02
C THR A 365 -1.90 -11.13 12.43
N HIS A 366 -1.72 -10.56 11.23
CA HIS A 366 -0.41 -10.42 10.58
C HIS A 366 -0.25 -9.08 9.84
N HIS A 367 1.00 -8.73 9.53
CA HIS A 367 1.37 -7.45 8.93
C HIS A 367 1.87 -7.59 7.49
N ILE A 368 1.62 -6.57 6.64
CA ILE A 368 2.01 -6.58 5.23
C ILE A 368 2.75 -5.29 4.81
N TYR A 369 4.02 -5.45 4.43
CA TYR A 369 4.85 -4.41 3.79
C TYR A 369 5.62 -5.00 2.59
N ASN A 370 4.88 -5.34 1.54
CA ASN A 370 5.39 -6.10 0.40
C ASN A 370 6.03 -5.26 -0.73
N LEU A 371 6.03 -3.92 -0.67
CA LEU A 371 6.60 -3.05 -1.71
C LEU A 371 8.09 -2.70 -1.48
N GLY A 372 8.64 -3.03 -0.31
CA GLY A 372 10.03 -2.69 0.07
C GLY A 372 10.15 -1.40 0.90
N PRO A 373 11.37 -0.87 1.07
CA PRO A 373 11.59 0.32 1.89
C PRO A 373 11.05 1.58 1.20
N GLY A 374 10.58 2.56 1.97
CA GLY A 374 10.04 3.82 1.46
C GLY A 374 10.99 4.65 0.60
N ASN A 375 12.31 4.52 0.76
CA ASN A 375 13.29 5.21 -0.09
C ASN A 375 13.63 4.47 -1.39
N ASN A 376 13.02 3.31 -1.65
CA ASN A 376 13.29 2.57 -2.88
C ASN A 376 12.62 3.29 -4.08
N PRO A 377 13.38 3.71 -5.10
CA PRO A 377 12.81 4.36 -6.29
C PRO A 377 11.83 3.45 -7.06
N ASP A 378 11.94 2.12 -6.91
CA ASP A 378 11.09 1.16 -7.60
C ASP A 378 9.68 1.03 -7.03
N VAL A 379 9.36 1.67 -5.90
CA VAL A 379 8.00 1.59 -5.31
C VAL A 379 6.94 1.99 -6.33
N VAL A 380 7.18 3.06 -7.12
CA VAL A 380 6.24 3.49 -8.18
C VAL A 380 6.04 2.42 -9.25
N HIS A 381 7.07 1.65 -9.59
CA HIS A 381 6.99 0.58 -10.58
C HIS A 381 6.28 -0.65 -9.99
N ARG A 382 6.58 -1.01 -8.75
CA ARG A 382 6.00 -2.17 -8.05
C ARG A 382 4.49 -2.05 -7.83
N VAL A 383 3.97 -0.84 -7.57
CA VAL A 383 2.52 -0.63 -7.43
C VAL A 383 1.75 -0.76 -8.75
N GLN A 384 2.45 -0.81 -9.89
CA GLN A 384 1.86 -0.99 -11.23
C GLN A 384 2.16 -2.38 -11.83
N ASP A 385 2.98 -3.21 -11.17
CA ASP A 385 3.42 -4.50 -11.70
C ASP A 385 2.51 -5.62 -11.16
N PRO A 386 1.61 -6.20 -11.98
CA PRO A 386 0.71 -7.23 -11.52
C PRO A 386 1.44 -8.51 -11.08
N PHE A 387 2.61 -8.81 -11.64
CA PHE A 387 3.40 -9.99 -11.27
C PHE A 387 4.06 -9.80 -9.91
N PHE A 388 4.52 -8.58 -9.61
CA PHE A 388 5.03 -8.25 -8.29
C PHE A 388 3.91 -8.30 -7.24
N LEU A 389 2.79 -7.63 -7.51
CA LEU A 389 1.66 -7.55 -6.58
C LEU A 389 1.09 -8.93 -6.22
N THR A 390 1.04 -9.87 -7.17
CA THR A 390 0.47 -11.22 -6.95
C THR A 390 1.29 -12.08 -5.98
N GLN A 391 2.57 -11.78 -5.75
CA GLN A 391 3.44 -12.63 -4.92
C GLN A 391 2.93 -12.79 -3.48
N ILE A 392 2.26 -11.77 -2.94
CA ILE A 392 1.74 -11.79 -1.57
C ILE A 392 0.55 -12.74 -1.36
N ALA A 393 -0.12 -13.16 -2.44
CA ALA A 393 -1.24 -14.09 -2.38
C ALA A 393 -0.88 -15.40 -1.65
N GLN A 394 0.37 -15.85 -1.81
CA GLN A 394 0.86 -17.05 -1.12
C GLN A 394 0.89 -16.86 0.41
N THR A 395 1.28 -15.69 0.91
CA THR A 395 1.25 -15.38 2.35
C THR A 395 -0.18 -15.42 2.89
N PHE A 396 -1.15 -14.83 2.19
CA PHE A 396 -2.55 -14.87 2.62
C PHE A 396 -3.10 -16.30 2.66
N LYS A 397 -2.75 -17.12 1.65
CA LYS A 397 -3.08 -18.53 1.62
C LYS A 397 -2.47 -19.29 2.79
N ASP A 398 -1.19 -19.05 3.09
CA ASP A 398 -0.48 -19.78 4.12
C ASP A 398 -0.97 -19.44 5.53
N VAL A 399 -1.29 -18.16 5.80
CA VAL A 399 -1.95 -17.75 7.05
C VAL A 399 -3.29 -18.47 7.20
N SER A 400 -4.10 -18.51 6.14
CA SER A 400 -5.40 -19.19 6.16
C SER A 400 -5.25 -20.69 6.44
N ASN A 401 -4.30 -21.36 5.76
CA ASN A 401 -4.02 -22.78 5.98
C ASN A 401 -3.55 -23.07 7.42
N ALA A 402 -2.74 -22.19 8.01
CA ALA A 402 -2.29 -22.34 9.39
C ALA A 402 -3.48 -22.22 10.36
N ILE A 403 -4.39 -21.28 10.13
CA ILE A 403 -5.60 -21.11 10.94
C ILE A 403 -6.53 -22.30 10.79
N ASP A 404 -6.81 -22.76 9.58
CA ASP A 404 -7.68 -23.93 9.33
C ASP A 404 -7.16 -25.18 10.05
N LYS A 405 -5.84 -25.31 10.16
CA LYS A 405 -5.20 -26.45 10.82
C LYS A 405 -5.15 -26.34 12.34
N PHE A 406 -4.79 -25.17 12.88
CA PHE A 406 -4.43 -25.02 14.29
C PHE A 406 -5.42 -24.17 15.10
N ALA A 407 -6.23 -23.33 14.46
CA ALA A 407 -7.18 -22.43 15.10
C ALA A 407 -8.48 -22.22 14.29
N PRO A 408 -9.21 -23.29 13.91
CA PRO A 408 -10.38 -23.21 13.01
C PRO A 408 -11.58 -22.40 13.54
N TRP A 409 -11.60 -22.08 14.84
CA TRP A 409 -12.58 -21.16 15.46
C TRP A 409 -12.26 -19.67 15.23
N SER A 410 -11.04 -19.36 14.76
CA SER A 410 -10.53 -18.00 14.58
C SER A 410 -10.66 -17.53 13.12
N GLY A 411 -10.20 -16.31 12.83
CA GLY A 411 -10.15 -15.78 11.47
C GLY A 411 -8.87 -14.98 11.21
N ALA A 412 -8.45 -14.92 9.95
CA ALA A 412 -7.26 -14.18 9.53
C ALA A 412 -7.54 -12.68 9.43
N TRP A 413 -6.64 -11.85 9.96
CA TRP A 413 -6.74 -10.38 9.95
C TRP A 413 -5.41 -9.80 9.49
N VAL A 414 -5.44 -8.84 8.57
CA VAL A 414 -4.30 -7.95 8.36
C VAL A 414 -4.50 -6.77 9.31
N SER A 415 -3.80 -6.76 10.45
CA SER A 415 -3.96 -5.70 11.48
C SER A 415 -3.07 -4.48 11.24
N GLU A 416 -2.13 -4.56 10.30
CA GLU A 416 -1.33 -3.43 9.84
C GLU A 416 -0.78 -3.68 8.42
N SER A 417 -0.91 -2.69 7.54
CA SER A 417 -0.27 -2.73 6.23
C SER A 417 -0.05 -1.35 5.63
N GLY A 418 1.19 -1.01 5.29
CA GLY A 418 1.54 0.26 4.65
C GLY A 418 2.16 0.12 3.26
N GLY A 419 2.33 -1.11 2.76
CA GLY A 419 2.93 -1.41 1.47
C GLY A 419 4.43 -1.19 1.46
N ALA A 420 4.88 0.06 1.55
CA ALA A 420 6.27 0.43 1.71
C ALA A 420 6.59 0.75 3.18
N TYR A 421 7.53 0.03 3.79
CA TYR A 421 7.90 0.22 5.19
C TYR A 421 8.78 1.47 5.40
N ASN A 422 9.08 1.81 6.66
CA ASN A 422 9.79 3.05 7.04
C ASN A 422 9.07 4.31 6.54
N SER A 423 7.81 4.43 6.98
CA SER A 423 6.96 5.62 6.75
C SER A 423 6.50 5.85 5.30
N GLY A 424 6.62 4.87 4.40
CA GLY A 424 6.16 4.98 3.03
C GLY A 424 7.04 5.86 2.13
N GLY A 425 6.79 5.81 0.82
CA GLY A 425 7.57 6.54 -0.19
C GLY A 425 7.10 7.99 -0.39
N GLN A 426 8.02 8.94 -0.21
CA GLN A 426 7.77 10.39 -0.20
C GLN A 426 7.17 10.98 -1.49
N LEU A 427 7.21 10.26 -2.61
CA LEU A 427 6.68 10.75 -3.89
C LEU A 427 5.59 9.86 -4.48
N VAL A 428 5.18 8.82 -3.74
CA VAL A 428 4.32 7.75 -4.29
C VAL A 428 3.19 7.40 -3.32
N SER A 429 3.49 7.24 -2.03
CA SER A 429 2.54 6.61 -1.10
C SER A 429 1.29 7.42 -0.75
N TYR A 430 1.28 8.73 -1.03
CA TYR A 430 0.09 9.59 -0.90
C TYR A 430 -0.60 9.89 -2.23
N THR A 431 -0.19 9.26 -3.33
CA THR A 431 -0.66 9.57 -4.69
C THR A 431 -1.68 8.55 -5.18
N PHE A 432 -2.35 8.84 -6.31
CA PHE A 432 -3.29 7.93 -6.95
C PHE A 432 -2.70 6.54 -7.21
N ALA A 433 -1.41 6.48 -7.59
CA ALA A 433 -0.69 5.23 -7.87
C ALA A 433 -0.74 4.23 -6.70
N PHE A 434 -0.81 4.71 -5.45
CA PHE A 434 -0.84 3.82 -4.30
C PHE A 434 -2.20 3.13 -4.10
N GLY A 435 -3.28 3.71 -4.67
CA GLY A 435 -4.59 3.09 -4.72
C GLY A 435 -4.60 1.78 -5.53
N PHE A 436 -3.72 1.64 -6.52
CA PHE A 436 -3.54 0.39 -7.27
C PHE A 436 -3.13 -0.75 -6.35
N TRP A 437 -2.06 -0.56 -5.56
CA TRP A 437 -1.64 -1.55 -4.58
C TRP A 437 -2.71 -1.77 -3.52
N TYR A 438 -3.23 -0.70 -2.91
CA TYR A 438 -4.10 -0.85 -1.74
C TYR A 438 -5.39 -1.61 -2.06
N LEU A 439 -6.11 -1.23 -3.13
CA LEU A 439 -7.35 -1.91 -3.49
C LEU A 439 -7.10 -3.32 -4.03
N ASP A 440 -5.95 -3.56 -4.65
CA ASP A 440 -5.53 -4.90 -5.05
C ASP A 440 -5.26 -5.81 -3.85
N GLN A 441 -4.64 -5.28 -2.78
CA GLN A 441 -4.48 -6.02 -1.53
C GLN A 441 -5.83 -6.33 -0.86
N LEU A 442 -6.78 -5.38 -0.86
CA LEU A 442 -8.13 -5.63 -0.34
C LEU A 442 -8.83 -6.77 -1.12
N GLY A 443 -8.70 -6.78 -2.45
CA GLY A 443 -9.24 -7.84 -3.30
C GLY A 443 -8.58 -9.20 -3.09
N MET A 444 -7.25 -9.25 -3.05
CA MET A 444 -6.55 -10.51 -2.82
C MET A 444 -6.81 -11.08 -1.43
N THR A 445 -6.79 -10.24 -0.39
CA THR A 445 -7.05 -10.70 0.99
C THR A 445 -8.46 -11.22 1.20
N SER A 446 -9.46 -10.62 0.56
CA SER A 446 -10.85 -11.07 0.68
C SER A 446 -11.06 -12.48 0.15
N ILE A 447 -10.41 -12.82 -0.98
CA ILE A 447 -10.43 -14.17 -1.57
C ILE A 447 -9.88 -15.22 -0.61
N TYR A 448 -8.84 -14.89 0.16
CA TYR A 448 -8.27 -15.76 1.20
C TYR A 448 -8.95 -15.59 2.56
N ASN A 449 -10.24 -15.27 2.57
CA ASN A 449 -11.10 -15.33 3.75
C ASN A 449 -10.64 -14.48 4.96
N HIS A 450 -9.85 -13.43 4.71
CA HIS A 450 -9.46 -12.49 5.76
C HIS A 450 -10.65 -11.60 6.16
N LYS A 451 -10.77 -11.33 7.45
CA LYS A 451 -11.94 -10.66 8.03
C LYS A 451 -11.78 -9.14 8.14
N VAL A 452 -10.54 -8.66 8.25
CA VAL A 452 -10.20 -7.25 8.43
C VAL A 452 -8.89 -6.94 7.71
N TYR A 453 -8.80 -5.74 7.14
CA TYR A 453 -7.59 -5.18 6.56
C TYR A 453 -7.36 -3.74 7.07
N CYS A 454 -6.32 -3.56 7.89
CA CYS A 454 -5.97 -2.28 8.48
C CYS A 454 -4.87 -1.58 7.69
N ARG A 455 -5.20 -0.43 7.09
CA ARG A 455 -4.24 0.43 6.40
C ARG A 455 -3.43 1.25 7.39
N GLN A 456 -2.12 1.07 7.36
CA GLN A 456 -1.13 1.97 7.95
C GLN A 456 -0.96 3.20 7.01
N ALA A 457 -1.33 4.40 7.43
CA ALA A 457 -2.08 4.78 8.64
C ALA A 457 -3.21 5.74 8.26
N LEU A 458 -4.15 6.01 9.18
CA LEU A 458 -5.12 7.09 8.97
C LEU A 458 -4.40 8.44 8.82
N THR A 459 -3.42 8.69 9.69
CA THR A 459 -2.60 9.91 9.76
C THR A 459 -1.14 9.56 10.06
N GLY A 460 -0.19 10.34 9.53
CA GLY A 460 1.23 10.17 9.79
C GLY A 460 1.94 9.22 8.82
N GLY A 461 3.18 9.56 8.47
CA GLY A 461 3.91 8.90 7.38
C GLY A 461 3.45 9.35 5.99
N ASN A 462 4.24 9.02 4.98
CA ASN A 462 3.93 9.33 3.58
C ASN A 462 2.79 8.46 3.01
N TYR A 463 2.45 7.35 3.67
CA TYR A 463 1.37 6.43 3.29
C TYR A 463 0.01 6.80 3.90
N ALA A 464 -0.08 7.91 4.63
CA ALA A 464 -1.27 8.23 5.39
C ALA A 464 -2.48 8.40 4.46
N LEU A 465 -3.65 7.91 4.87
CA LEU A 465 -4.89 8.13 4.11
C LEU A 465 -5.32 9.61 4.16
N LEU A 466 -4.95 10.32 5.22
CA LEU A 466 -5.14 11.76 5.34
C LEU A 466 -3.77 12.46 5.32
N ASN A 467 -3.69 13.59 4.63
CA ASN A 467 -2.48 14.41 4.66
C ASN A 467 -2.09 14.75 6.10
N THR A 468 -0.83 14.49 6.48
CA THR A 468 -0.33 14.62 7.85
C THR A 468 -0.54 16.01 8.46
N THR A 469 -0.56 17.08 7.66
CA THR A 469 -0.66 18.45 8.15
C THR A 469 -2.07 19.01 8.01
N THR A 470 -2.75 18.75 6.88
CA THR A 470 -4.05 19.37 6.57
C THR A 470 -5.24 18.47 6.84
N PHE A 471 -5.02 17.17 7.08
CA PHE A 471 -6.03 16.11 7.13
C PHE A 471 -6.86 15.93 5.86
N ILE A 472 -6.56 16.66 4.78
CA ILE A 472 -7.23 16.48 3.49
C ILE A 472 -6.98 15.04 3.01
N PRO A 473 -8.02 14.28 2.63
CA PRO A 473 -7.83 12.90 2.20
C PRO A 473 -6.94 12.76 0.96
N ASN A 474 -6.02 11.81 1.01
CA ASN A 474 -5.23 11.37 -0.13
C ASN A 474 -6.08 10.44 -1.04
N PRO A 475 -5.69 10.21 -2.31
CA PRO A 475 -6.50 9.49 -3.29
C PRO A 475 -7.04 8.12 -2.84
N ASP A 476 -6.21 7.34 -2.16
CA ASP A 476 -6.55 5.97 -1.77
C ASP A 476 -7.54 5.89 -0.59
N TYR A 477 -7.73 6.97 0.17
CA TYR A 477 -8.84 7.11 1.11
C TYR A 477 -10.19 6.97 0.41
N TYR A 478 -10.36 7.61 -0.75
CA TYR A 478 -11.61 7.58 -1.49
C TYR A 478 -11.89 6.19 -2.08
N GLY A 479 -10.84 5.46 -2.47
CA GLY A 479 -10.94 4.04 -2.82
C GLY A 479 -11.43 3.18 -1.64
N ALA A 480 -10.86 3.39 -0.46
CA ALA A 480 -11.28 2.69 0.76
C ALA A 480 -12.74 2.99 1.13
N LEU A 481 -13.15 4.26 0.99
CA LEU A 481 -14.51 4.71 1.28
C LEU A 481 -15.52 4.14 0.27
N LEU A 482 -15.16 4.08 -1.02
CA LEU A 482 -15.99 3.40 -2.03
C LEU A 482 -16.14 1.92 -1.71
N TRP A 483 -15.02 1.23 -1.45
CA TRP A 483 -15.07 -0.17 -1.02
C TRP A 483 -16.02 -0.36 0.14
N HIS A 484 -15.86 0.45 1.19
CA HIS A 484 -16.73 0.39 2.37
C HIS A 484 -18.20 0.66 2.03
N LYS A 485 -18.52 1.47 1.02
CA LYS A 485 -19.91 1.81 0.68
C LYS A 485 -20.59 0.80 -0.24
N VAL A 486 -19.84 0.14 -1.13
CA VAL A 486 -20.44 -0.66 -2.21
C VAL A 486 -20.11 -2.15 -2.14
N MET A 487 -18.93 -2.53 -1.66
CA MET A 487 -18.52 -3.95 -1.59
C MET A 487 -19.06 -4.60 -0.31
N GLY A 488 -19.89 -5.63 -0.44
CA GLY A 488 -20.45 -6.40 0.68
C GLY A 488 -19.47 -7.43 1.25
N SER A 489 -19.92 -8.21 2.22
CA SER A 489 -19.05 -9.16 2.95
C SER A 489 -18.85 -10.50 2.24
N LYS A 490 -19.81 -10.95 1.43
CA LYS A 490 -19.71 -12.21 0.69
C LYS A 490 -18.87 -12.01 -0.57
N VAL A 491 -17.78 -12.78 -0.70
CA VAL A 491 -16.83 -12.72 -1.81
C VAL A 491 -17.23 -13.73 -2.88
N LEU A 492 -17.22 -13.33 -4.15
CA LEU A 492 -17.56 -14.20 -5.28
C LEU A 492 -16.33 -14.47 -6.15
N SER A 493 -16.28 -15.66 -6.75
CA SER A 493 -15.22 -16.03 -7.68
C SER A 493 -15.37 -15.26 -8.99
N VAL A 494 -14.27 -14.74 -9.52
CA VAL A 494 -14.20 -14.06 -10.81
C VAL A 494 -13.20 -14.77 -11.70
N THR A 495 -13.53 -14.93 -12.98
CA THR A 495 -12.62 -15.44 -14.00
C THR A 495 -12.61 -14.54 -15.23
N HIS A 496 -11.43 -14.30 -15.80
CA HIS A 496 -11.28 -13.65 -17.10
C HIS A 496 -10.01 -14.15 -17.79
N LYS A 497 -9.97 -14.07 -19.12
CA LYS A 497 -8.80 -14.44 -19.94
C LYS A 497 -8.03 -13.24 -20.48
N GLY A 498 -8.37 -12.04 -20.02
CA GLY A 498 -7.72 -10.78 -20.42
C GLY A 498 -6.33 -10.59 -19.82
N SER A 499 -5.70 -9.46 -20.16
CA SER A 499 -4.39 -9.05 -19.64
C SER A 499 -4.32 -9.05 -18.09
N PRO A 500 -3.19 -9.48 -17.48
CA PRO A 500 -2.99 -9.41 -16.02
C PRO A 500 -2.92 -7.98 -15.48
N TYR A 501 -2.79 -6.98 -16.36
CA TYR A 501 -2.86 -5.56 -15.99
C TYR A 501 -4.28 -5.09 -15.68
N LEU A 502 -5.30 -5.88 -16.01
CA LEU A 502 -6.66 -5.70 -15.51
C LEU A 502 -6.86 -6.66 -14.34
N ARG A 503 -7.07 -6.11 -13.14
CA ARG A 503 -7.38 -6.90 -11.95
C ARG A 503 -8.85 -6.71 -11.59
N VAL A 504 -9.53 -7.82 -11.28
CA VAL A 504 -10.98 -7.83 -11.06
C VAL A 504 -11.31 -8.61 -9.80
N TYR A 505 -12.09 -8.00 -8.93
CA TYR A 505 -12.62 -8.63 -7.71
C TYR A 505 -14.11 -8.36 -7.62
N SER A 506 -14.88 -9.34 -7.11
CA SER A 506 -16.32 -9.19 -6.98
C SER A 506 -16.84 -9.69 -5.64
N HIS A 507 -17.81 -8.97 -5.11
CA HIS A 507 -18.51 -9.26 -3.87
C HIS A 507 -20.00 -9.10 -4.12
N CYS A 508 -20.84 -9.70 -3.29
CA CYS A 508 -22.23 -9.26 -3.21
C CYS A 508 -22.27 -7.76 -2.89
N ALA A 509 -23.24 -7.04 -3.45
CA ALA A 509 -23.40 -5.61 -3.19
C ALA A 509 -23.76 -5.36 -1.71
N LYS A 510 -23.26 -4.27 -1.13
CA LYS A 510 -23.37 -4.04 0.32
C LYS A 510 -24.78 -3.67 0.80
N LYS A 511 -25.54 -2.91 0.00
CA LYS A 511 -26.82 -2.31 0.43
C LYS A 511 -28.04 -3.03 -0.08
N GLU A 512 -28.00 -3.46 -1.33
CA GLU A 512 -29.13 -4.03 -2.05
C GLU A 512 -28.70 -5.36 -2.67
N PRO A 513 -29.63 -6.29 -2.97
CA PRO A 513 -29.32 -7.50 -3.71
C PRO A 513 -28.63 -7.19 -5.05
N GLY A 514 -27.57 -7.94 -5.34
CA GLY A 514 -26.78 -7.77 -6.55
C GLY A 514 -25.29 -8.01 -6.32
N ILE A 515 -24.48 -7.58 -7.29
CA ILE A 515 -23.03 -7.75 -7.27
C ILE A 515 -22.34 -6.40 -7.40
N SER A 516 -21.25 -6.23 -6.68
CA SER A 516 -20.32 -5.13 -6.84
C SER A 516 -18.95 -5.65 -7.26
N PHE A 517 -18.35 -4.97 -8.24
CA PHE A 517 -17.02 -5.22 -8.75
C PHE A 517 -16.10 -4.07 -8.40
N VAL A 518 -14.81 -4.38 -8.27
CA VAL A 518 -13.74 -3.42 -8.46
C VAL A 518 -12.85 -3.89 -9.61
N PHE A 519 -12.64 -3.00 -10.57
CA PHE A 519 -11.73 -3.15 -11.69
C PHE A 519 -10.53 -2.23 -11.47
N ILE A 520 -9.33 -2.76 -11.57
CA ILE A 520 -8.08 -2.02 -11.42
C ILE A 520 -7.29 -2.17 -12.70
N ASN A 521 -7.16 -1.08 -13.47
CA ASN A 521 -6.37 -1.06 -14.69
C ASN A 521 -4.99 -0.45 -14.42
N LEU A 522 -4.00 -1.33 -14.35
CA LEU A 522 -2.59 -1.02 -14.16
C LEU A 522 -1.88 -0.66 -15.48
N SER A 523 -2.53 -0.82 -16.63
CA SER A 523 -1.94 -0.50 -17.94
C SER A 523 -1.96 0.99 -18.20
N LYS A 524 -0.82 1.53 -18.64
CA LYS A 524 -0.67 2.92 -19.06
C LYS A 524 -1.31 3.23 -20.41
N ASN A 525 -1.36 2.25 -21.30
CA ASN A 525 -1.62 2.47 -22.73
C ASN A 525 -2.88 1.74 -23.23
N THR A 526 -3.52 0.94 -22.39
CA THR A 526 -4.63 0.07 -22.79
C THR A 526 -5.83 0.39 -21.92
N SER A 527 -6.93 0.80 -22.54
CA SER A 527 -8.25 0.73 -21.92
C SER A 527 -8.84 -0.66 -22.13
N PHE A 528 -9.74 -1.06 -21.24
CA PHE A 528 -10.48 -2.32 -21.36
C PHE A 528 -11.97 -2.06 -21.55
N GLU A 529 -12.61 -2.85 -22.42
CA GLU A 529 -14.06 -2.94 -22.55
C GLU A 529 -14.49 -4.28 -21.94
N ILE A 530 -15.20 -4.23 -20.82
CA ILE A 530 -15.64 -5.43 -20.11
C ILE A 530 -17.02 -5.82 -20.60
N ASP A 531 -17.13 -7.08 -20.98
CA ASP A 531 -18.40 -7.77 -21.20
C ASP A 531 -18.62 -8.75 -20.05
N LEU A 532 -19.82 -8.72 -19.45
CA LEU A 532 -20.17 -9.63 -18.35
C LEU A 532 -20.99 -10.76 -18.96
N PHE A 533 -20.50 -12.00 -18.83
CA PHE A 533 -21.13 -13.15 -19.49
C PHE A 533 -22.62 -13.30 -19.11
N HIS A 534 -23.49 -13.17 -20.13
CA HIS A 534 -24.85 -13.71 -20.24
C HIS A 534 -25.76 -13.65 -18.99
N ASP A 535 -25.92 -12.47 -18.38
CA ASP A 535 -27.13 -12.19 -17.61
C ASP A 535 -27.97 -11.14 -18.37
N LEU A 536 -29.09 -11.55 -18.95
CA LEU A 536 -29.91 -10.74 -19.86
C LEU A 536 -30.83 -9.74 -19.12
N ASN A 537 -30.78 -9.72 -17.79
CA ASN A 537 -31.63 -8.89 -16.92
C ASN A 537 -30.91 -7.66 -16.35
N LEU A 538 -29.90 -7.14 -17.05
CA LEU A 538 -29.16 -5.95 -16.64
C LEU A 538 -29.94 -4.68 -17.03
N ASN A 539 -30.69 -4.10 -16.09
CA ASN A 539 -31.40 -2.83 -16.31
C ASN A 539 -30.45 -1.62 -16.27
N GLU A 540 -30.01 -1.25 -15.07
CA GLU A 540 -29.17 -0.07 -14.82
C GLU A 540 -28.12 -0.45 -13.78
N ARG A 541 -26.90 0.08 -13.96
CA ARG A 541 -25.78 -0.13 -13.04
C ARG A 541 -25.17 1.20 -12.61
N GLU A 542 -24.60 1.18 -11.41
CA GLU A 542 -23.91 2.30 -10.80
C GLU A 542 -22.41 2.18 -11.05
N GLU A 543 -21.80 3.17 -11.70
CA GLU A 543 -20.37 3.20 -11.98
C GLU A 543 -19.68 4.37 -11.25
N TYR A 544 -18.54 4.05 -10.62
CA TYR A 544 -17.67 4.98 -9.92
C TYR A 544 -16.26 4.87 -10.50
N HIS A 545 -15.93 5.74 -11.45
CA HIS A 545 -14.61 5.75 -12.09
C HIS A 545 -13.68 6.72 -11.35
N LEU A 546 -12.67 6.16 -10.70
CA LEU A 546 -11.57 6.91 -10.10
C LEU A 546 -10.43 7.06 -11.12
N THR A 547 -10.08 8.31 -11.43
CA THR A 547 -8.96 8.62 -12.32
C THR A 547 -8.02 9.66 -11.69
N PRO A 548 -6.72 9.61 -12.01
CA PRO A 548 -5.80 10.64 -11.57
C PRO A 548 -6.04 11.94 -12.35
N LYS A 549 -5.89 13.08 -11.67
CA LYS A 549 -5.92 14.38 -12.33
C LYS A 549 -4.90 14.45 -13.47
N ASP A 550 -5.36 14.92 -14.63
CA ASP A 550 -4.56 15.06 -15.85
C ASP A 550 -3.89 13.76 -16.33
N GLY A 551 -4.38 12.58 -15.90
CA GLY A 551 -3.77 11.29 -16.22
C GLY A 551 -2.47 11.00 -15.44
N ASN A 552 -2.09 11.84 -14.48
CA ASN A 552 -0.86 11.70 -13.71
C ASN A 552 -1.08 10.83 -12.46
N ILE A 553 -0.67 9.57 -12.51
CA ILE A 553 -0.80 8.64 -11.37
C ILE A 553 -0.07 9.12 -10.09
N LEU A 554 0.89 10.03 -10.20
CA LEU A 554 1.57 10.64 -9.05
C LEU A 554 0.84 11.89 -8.51
N SER A 555 -0.36 12.18 -9.01
CA SER A 555 -1.23 13.22 -8.48
C SER A 555 -1.77 12.83 -7.10
N SER A 556 -1.82 13.79 -6.18
CA SER A 556 -2.58 13.69 -4.93
C SER A 556 -4.07 14.03 -5.11
N VAL A 557 -4.48 14.43 -6.31
CA VAL A 557 -5.89 14.72 -6.66
C VAL A 557 -6.46 13.57 -7.49
N VAL A 558 -7.55 13.00 -6.99
CA VAL A 558 -8.36 11.98 -7.65
C VAL A 558 -9.68 12.58 -8.13
N LEU A 559 -10.14 12.12 -9.29
CA LEU A 559 -11.43 12.48 -9.86
C LEU A 559 -12.38 11.29 -9.71
N LEU A 560 -13.63 11.56 -9.36
CA LEU A 560 -14.73 10.61 -9.47
C LEU A 560 -15.58 10.99 -10.67
N ASN A 561 -15.70 10.08 -11.65
CA ASN A 561 -16.50 10.28 -12.85
C ASN A 561 -16.13 11.60 -13.58
N GLY A 562 -14.84 11.97 -13.57
CA GLY A 562 -14.32 13.18 -14.21
C GLY A 562 -14.39 14.47 -13.36
N THR A 563 -14.91 14.40 -12.12
CA THR A 563 -14.98 15.56 -11.21
C THR A 563 -14.00 15.37 -10.05
N PRO A 564 -13.12 16.36 -9.73
CA PRO A 564 -12.22 16.28 -8.59
C PRO A 564 -12.96 16.03 -7.27
N LEU A 565 -12.43 15.11 -6.45
CA LEU A 565 -12.92 14.89 -5.10
C LEU A 565 -12.21 15.86 -4.14
N GLU A 566 -12.94 16.89 -3.75
CA GLU A 566 -12.48 17.94 -2.84
C GLU A 566 -13.45 18.05 -1.65
N LEU A 567 -12.95 18.53 -0.51
CA LEU A 567 -13.80 18.82 0.63
C LEU A 567 -14.83 19.88 0.25
N SER A 568 -16.04 19.76 0.80
CA SER A 568 -17.03 20.85 0.70
C SER A 568 -16.53 22.12 1.43
N ASP A 569 -17.18 23.25 1.18
CA ASP A 569 -16.95 24.49 1.94
C ASP A 569 -17.09 24.32 3.47
N SER A 570 -17.91 23.36 3.92
CA SER A 570 -18.09 23.01 5.33
C SER A 570 -17.12 21.93 5.84
N LEU A 571 -16.03 21.65 5.10
CA LEU A 571 -15.01 20.65 5.46
C LEU A 571 -15.53 19.19 5.56
N GLU A 572 -16.67 18.90 4.94
CA GLU A 572 -17.21 17.54 4.82
C GLU A 572 -16.55 16.75 3.69
N ILE A 573 -16.48 15.43 3.86
CA ILE A 573 -16.09 14.50 2.82
C ILE A 573 -17.14 14.54 1.70
N PRO A 574 -16.75 14.74 0.43
CA PRO A 574 -17.72 14.86 -0.66
C PRO A 574 -18.56 13.58 -0.82
N ASN A 575 -19.83 13.76 -1.21
CA ASN A 575 -20.66 12.61 -1.51
C ASN A 575 -20.17 11.92 -2.80
N LEU A 576 -19.90 10.62 -2.71
CA LEU A 576 -19.44 9.82 -3.83
C LEU A 576 -20.67 9.36 -4.64
N LYS A 577 -21.02 10.13 -5.67
CA LYS A 577 -22.19 9.86 -6.52
C LYS A 577 -21.82 8.97 -7.70
N PRO A 578 -22.59 7.90 -7.98
CA PRO A 578 -22.38 7.08 -9.15
C PRO A 578 -22.81 7.81 -10.42
N LYS A 579 -22.29 7.34 -11.55
CA LYS A 579 -22.91 7.50 -12.84
C LYS A 579 -23.85 6.32 -13.07
N LEU A 580 -25.10 6.59 -13.43
CA LEU A 580 -26.04 5.56 -13.83
C LEU A 580 -25.81 5.23 -15.31
N VAL A 581 -25.65 3.95 -15.60
CA VAL A 581 -25.35 3.45 -16.95
C VAL A 581 -26.28 2.27 -17.27
N ASP A 582 -26.78 2.27 -18.50
CA ASP A 582 -27.55 1.16 -19.07
C ASP A 582 -26.76 -0.15 -18.97
N GLY A 583 -27.38 -1.16 -18.34
CA GLY A 583 -26.78 -2.46 -18.05
C GLY A 583 -26.27 -3.21 -19.27
N LEU A 584 -26.85 -2.96 -20.45
CA LEU A 584 -26.48 -3.61 -21.72
C LEU A 584 -25.25 -3.00 -22.39
N LYS A 585 -24.77 -1.84 -21.94
CA LYS A 585 -23.56 -1.21 -22.50
C LYS A 585 -22.30 -1.86 -21.94
N PRO A 586 -21.24 -2.07 -22.74
CA PRO A 586 -19.94 -2.51 -22.19
C PRO A 586 -19.44 -1.57 -21.09
N ILE A 587 -18.77 -2.11 -20.08
CA ILE A 587 -18.13 -1.30 -19.03
C ILE A 587 -16.76 -0.87 -19.57
N SER A 588 -16.52 0.43 -19.66
CA SER A 588 -15.22 0.95 -20.14
C SER A 588 -14.31 1.29 -18.98
N ILE A 589 -13.16 0.63 -18.89
CA ILE A 589 -12.13 0.89 -17.86
C ILE A 589 -10.95 1.61 -18.52
N ALA A 590 -10.76 2.88 -18.18
CA ALA A 590 -9.69 3.69 -18.75
C ALA A 590 -8.30 3.17 -18.32
N ALA A 591 -7.26 3.45 -19.12
CA ALA A 591 -5.87 3.23 -18.72
C ALA A 591 -5.56 3.95 -17.41
N HIS A 592 -4.76 3.32 -16.53
CA HIS A 592 -4.39 3.86 -15.21
C HIS A 592 -5.61 4.38 -14.42
N SER A 593 -6.62 3.54 -14.27
CA SER A 593 -7.84 3.90 -13.53
C SER A 593 -8.32 2.75 -12.65
N ILE A 594 -9.23 3.09 -11.74
CA ILE A 594 -9.93 2.14 -10.89
C ILE A 594 -11.42 2.41 -11.09
N ALA A 595 -12.24 1.38 -11.25
CA ALA A 595 -13.69 1.54 -11.30
C ALA A 595 -14.38 0.60 -10.31
N PHE A 596 -15.33 1.14 -9.54
CA PHE A 596 -16.30 0.31 -8.84
C PHE A 596 -17.58 0.27 -9.66
N VAL A 597 -18.14 -0.92 -9.85
CA VAL A 597 -19.37 -1.10 -10.63
C VAL A 597 -20.33 -1.95 -9.83
N THR A 598 -21.52 -1.42 -9.55
CA THR A 598 -22.57 -2.15 -8.84
C THR A 598 -23.74 -2.41 -9.76
N ILE A 599 -24.11 -3.68 -9.88
CA ILE A 599 -25.18 -4.17 -10.72
C ILE A 599 -26.27 -4.69 -9.79
N ARG A 600 -27.41 -4.03 -9.85
CA ARG A 600 -28.62 -4.46 -9.13
C ARG A 600 -29.29 -5.59 -9.91
N ASP A 601 -29.98 -6.46 -9.19
CA ASP A 601 -30.78 -7.55 -9.77
C ASP A 601 -29.97 -8.58 -10.59
N PHE A 602 -28.66 -8.66 -10.37
CA PHE A 602 -27.82 -9.72 -10.96
C PHE A 602 -28.22 -11.08 -10.37
N ASN A 603 -28.37 -12.12 -11.20
CA ASN A 603 -28.77 -13.44 -10.75
C ASN A 603 -27.61 -14.18 -10.08
N ALA A 604 -27.34 -13.83 -8.83
CA ALA A 604 -26.39 -14.52 -7.97
C ALA A 604 -27.08 -15.00 -6.69
N PRO A 605 -27.48 -16.29 -6.61
CA PRO A 605 -28.10 -16.87 -5.42
C PRO A 605 -27.30 -16.68 -4.12
N ALA A 606 -25.98 -16.53 -4.20
CA ALA A 606 -25.17 -16.21 -3.02
C ALA A 606 -25.47 -14.81 -2.44
N CYS A 607 -26.04 -13.90 -3.23
CA CYS A 607 -26.27 -12.49 -2.94
C CYS A 607 -27.74 -12.11 -2.74
N SER A 608 -28.66 -13.10 -2.84
CA SER A 608 -30.08 -12.95 -2.54
C SER A 608 -30.40 -13.12 -1.06
#